data_AF-A0A7Y2E7V8-F1
#
_entry.id   AF-A0A7Y2E7V8-F1
#
_cell.length_a   1.000
_cell.length_b   1.000
_cell.length_c   1.000
_cell.angle_alpha   90.00
_cell.angle_beta   90.00
_cell.angle_gamma   90.00
#
_symmetry.space_group_name_H-M   'P 1'
#
loop_
_entity.id
_entity.type
_entity.pdbx_description
1 polymer ?
#
loop_
_entity_poly.entity_id
_entity_poly.type
_entity_poly.pdbx_seq_one_letter_code
_entity_poly.pdbx_strand_id
1 'polypeptide(L)'
;MNRTIAVIFLCAALFGPRVADAQDILIPMESGQSDHLKAYGVAYWALERGIEIDWLLNYRGGAFLLQQTNALETELRVRGVSYERLNGSQTASIIATVESDAENTAVVRLEKPPKIAVYA
;
A
#
# COMPACT_ATOMS: atom_id res chain seq x y z
N MET A 1 -27.95 -0.54 41.64
CA MET A 1 -26.73 0.23 41.33
C MET A 1 -25.67 -0.61 40.63
N ASN A 2 -25.32 -1.81 41.12
CA ASN A 2 -24.24 -2.64 40.55
C ASN A 2 -24.54 -3.22 39.15
N ARG A 3 -25.81 -3.51 38.81
CA ARG A 3 -26.17 -4.04 37.48
C ARG A 3 -26.08 -2.97 36.37
N THR A 4 -26.41 -1.71 36.67
CA THR A 4 -26.32 -0.60 35.72
C THR A 4 -24.87 -0.23 35.43
N ILE A 5 -24.00 -0.24 36.45
CA ILE A 5 -22.55 -0.03 36.29
C ILE A 5 -21.93 -1.16 35.45
N ALA A 6 -22.35 -2.41 35.68
CA ALA A 6 -21.89 -3.56 34.88
C ALA A 6 -22.32 -3.46 33.40
N VAL A 7 -23.54 -2.98 33.11
CA VAL A 7 -24.01 -2.75 31.73
C VAL A 7 -23.23 -1.62 31.06
N ILE A 8 -22.91 -0.53 31.77
CA ILE A 8 -22.10 0.57 31.24
C ILE A 8 -20.67 0.10 30.93
N PHE A 9 -20.06 -0.70 31.81
CA PHE A 9 -18.74 -1.30 31.57
C PHE A 9 -18.74 -2.29 30.37
N LEU A 10 -19.79 -3.09 30.23
CA LEU A 10 -19.95 -4.02 29.10
C LEU A 10 -20.17 -3.29 27.77
N CYS A 11 -20.93 -2.18 27.77
CA CYS A 11 -21.10 -1.34 26.59
C CYS A 11 -19.81 -0.60 26.22
N ALA A 12 -19.00 -0.15 27.19
CA ALA A 12 -17.72 0.49 26.92
C ALA A 12 -16.70 -0.46 26.26
N ALA A 13 -16.74 -1.76 26.58
CA ALA A 13 -15.89 -2.77 25.96
C ALA A 13 -16.22 -3.04 24.48
N LEU A 14 -17.46 -2.80 24.04
CA LEU A 14 -17.88 -2.97 22.64
C LEU A 14 -17.54 -1.78 21.74
N PHE A 15 -17.19 -0.63 22.32
CA PHE A 15 -16.78 0.60 21.63
C PHE A 15 -15.28 0.89 21.74
N GLY A 16 -14.47 -0.11 22.11
CA GLY A 16 -13.02 0.00 22.05
C GLY A 16 -12.54 0.34 20.63
N PRO A 17 -11.38 1.02 20.49
CA PRO A 17 -10.83 1.39 19.19
C PRO A 17 -10.65 0.13 18.34
N ARG A 18 -11.40 0.04 17.23
CA ARG A 18 -11.19 -1.02 16.24
C ARG A 18 -9.89 -0.71 15.51
N VAL A 19 -8.97 -1.66 15.52
CA VAL A 19 -7.78 -1.60 14.66
C VAL A 19 -8.28 -1.56 13.23
N ALA A 20 -8.05 -0.46 12.53
CA ALA A 20 -8.38 -0.35 11.12
C ALA A 20 -7.51 -1.36 10.36
N ASP A 21 -8.15 -2.25 9.60
CA ASP A 21 -7.42 -3.18 8.75
C ASP A 21 -6.72 -2.41 7.63
N ALA A 22 -5.59 -2.94 7.18
CA ALA A 22 -4.86 -2.38 6.07
C ALA A 22 -5.65 -2.66 4.78
N GLN A 23 -5.95 -1.61 4.04
CA GLN A 23 -6.62 -1.71 2.74
C GLN A 23 -5.60 -1.81 1.61
N ASP A 24 -4.49 -1.09 1.74
CA ASP A 24 -3.44 -1.01 0.72
C ASP A 24 -2.06 -1.20 1.30
N ILE A 25 -1.12 -1.51 0.41
CA ILE A 25 0.30 -1.54 0.65
C ILE A 25 0.96 -0.46 -0.20
N LEU A 26 1.79 0.35 0.45
CA LEU A 26 2.69 1.27 -0.22
C LEU A 26 4.11 0.69 -0.20
N ILE A 27 4.72 0.58 -1.37
CA ILE A 27 6.12 0.24 -1.55
C ILE A 27 6.86 1.55 -1.86
N PRO A 28 7.54 2.17 -0.87
CA PRO A 28 8.28 3.40 -1.10
C PRO A 28 9.50 3.12 -1.98
N MET A 29 9.88 4.08 -2.83
CA MET A 29 10.99 3.94 -3.78
C MET A 29 12.10 4.99 -3.55
N GLU A 30 11.98 5.78 -2.49
CA GLU A 30 13.04 6.68 -2.02
C GLU A 30 14.22 5.92 -1.40
N SER A 31 15.26 6.63 -0.95
CA SER A 31 16.55 6.06 -0.53
C SER A 31 16.47 5.05 0.64
N GLY A 32 15.36 5.00 1.37
CA GLY A 32 15.14 4.06 2.49
C GLY A 32 14.62 2.67 2.07
N GLN A 33 14.36 2.43 0.77
CA GLN A 33 13.93 1.12 0.29
C GLN A 33 15.07 0.10 0.37
N SER A 34 14.77 -1.09 0.90
CA SER A 34 15.75 -2.16 1.11
C SER A 34 16.34 -2.69 -0.20
N ASP A 35 15.53 -2.79 -1.25
CA ASP A 35 15.98 -3.27 -2.57
C ASP A 35 15.02 -2.78 -3.68
N HIS A 36 15.40 -1.71 -4.39
CA HIS A 36 14.58 -1.13 -5.46
C HIS A 36 14.38 -2.08 -6.64
N LEU A 37 15.41 -2.86 -7.02
CA LEU A 37 15.31 -3.78 -8.15
C LEU A 37 14.33 -4.91 -7.85
N LYS A 38 14.35 -5.45 -6.63
CA LYS A 38 13.36 -6.43 -6.20
C LYS A 38 11.97 -5.82 -6.05
N ALA A 39 11.85 -4.55 -5.64
CA ALA A 39 10.56 -3.85 -5.60
C ALA A 39 9.92 -3.76 -7.00
N TYR A 40 10.69 -3.41 -8.04
CA TYR A 40 10.23 -3.52 -9.43
C TYR A 40 9.86 -4.96 -9.81
N GLY A 41 10.63 -5.95 -9.33
CA GLY A 41 10.31 -7.36 -9.51
C GLY A 41 8.97 -7.77 -8.86
N VAL A 42 8.61 -7.19 -7.72
CA VAL A 42 7.29 -7.41 -7.07
C VAL A 42 6.18 -6.74 -7.87
N ALA A 43 6.40 -5.51 -8.35
CA ALA A 43 5.44 -4.83 -9.22
C ALA A 43 5.17 -5.64 -10.50
N TYR A 44 6.23 -6.14 -11.15
CA TYR A 44 6.11 -7.04 -12.30
C TYR A 44 5.35 -8.33 -11.95
N TRP A 45 5.71 -8.98 -10.84
CA TRP A 45 5.04 -10.20 -10.36
C TRP A 45 3.55 -10.02 -10.12
N ALA A 46 3.15 -8.85 -9.60
CA ALA A 46 1.75 -8.49 -9.36
C ALA A 46 1.00 -8.28 -10.68
N LEU A 47 1.57 -7.52 -11.62
CA LEU A 47 0.99 -7.31 -12.94
C LEU A 47 0.82 -8.61 -13.73
N GLU A 48 1.76 -9.56 -13.65
CA GLU A 48 1.63 -10.89 -14.25
C GLU A 48 0.43 -11.69 -13.71
N ARG A 49 -0.02 -11.37 -12.49
CA ARG A 49 -1.18 -12.00 -11.84
C ARG A 49 -2.48 -11.21 -12.05
N GLY A 50 -2.43 -10.18 -12.89
CA GLY A 50 -3.57 -9.28 -13.13
C GLY A 50 -3.90 -8.39 -11.93
N ILE A 51 -2.96 -8.23 -10.99
CA ILE A 51 -3.09 -7.28 -9.90
C ILE A 51 -2.68 -5.91 -10.43
N GLU A 52 -3.62 -4.99 -10.43
CA GLU A 52 -3.39 -3.60 -10.83
C GLU A 52 -2.53 -2.87 -9.80
N ILE A 53 -1.73 -1.92 -10.30
CA ILE A 53 -0.81 -1.13 -9.48
C ILE A 53 -1.02 0.34 -9.80
N ASP A 54 -1.08 1.16 -8.77
CA ASP A 54 -0.98 2.61 -8.90
C ASP A 54 0.47 3.03 -8.70
N TRP A 55 1.10 3.50 -9.79
CA TRP A 55 2.42 4.11 -9.74
C TRP A 55 2.27 5.60 -9.42
N LEU A 56 2.80 6.01 -8.28
CA LEU A 56 2.72 7.38 -7.77
C LEU A 56 3.91 8.18 -8.31
N LEU A 57 3.76 8.73 -9.51
CA LEU A 57 4.82 9.46 -10.23
C LEU A 57 5.36 10.60 -9.37
N ASN A 58 6.68 10.66 -9.22
CA ASN A 58 7.42 11.66 -8.42
C ASN A 58 7.01 11.78 -6.94
N TYR A 59 6.21 10.84 -6.42
CA TYR A 59 5.91 10.74 -5.00
C TYR A 59 6.75 9.64 -4.35
N ARG A 60 7.51 9.98 -3.30
CA ARG A 60 8.40 9.07 -2.56
C ARG A 60 9.25 8.17 -3.46
N GLY A 61 9.89 8.78 -4.45
CA GLY A 61 10.76 8.11 -5.43
C GLY A 61 10.02 7.34 -6.53
N GLY A 62 8.72 7.58 -6.75
CA GLY A 62 7.92 6.80 -7.69
C GLY A 62 7.33 5.56 -7.04
N ALA A 63 6.73 5.71 -5.85
CA ALA A 63 6.22 4.61 -5.04
C ALA A 63 5.13 3.81 -5.77
N PHE A 64 4.98 2.54 -5.38
CA PHE A 64 3.88 1.69 -5.86
C PHE A 64 2.83 1.50 -4.77
N LEU A 65 1.58 1.69 -5.14
CA LEU A 65 0.43 1.44 -4.29
C LEU A 65 -0.36 0.25 -4.85
N LEU A 66 -0.65 -0.72 -4.01
CA LEU A 66 -1.36 -1.94 -4.38
C LEU A 66 -2.36 -2.30 -3.29
N GLN A 67 -3.46 -2.96 -3.67
CA GLN A 67 -4.37 -3.54 -2.68
C GLN A 67 -3.63 -4.54 -1.78
N GLN A 68 -3.87 -4.43 -0.47
CA GLN A 68 -3.31 -5.36 0.49
C GLN A 68 -3.85 -6.77 0.24
N THR A 69 -2.94 -7.75 0.13
CA THR A 69 -3.27 -9.16 0.16
C THR A 69 -2.19 -9.93 0.91
N ASN A 70 -2.56 -11.06 1.52
CA ASN A 70 -1.60 -11.94 2.19
C ASN A 70 -0.51 -12.47 1.25
N ALA A 71 -0.86 -12.70 -0.02
CA ALA A 71 0.09 -13.13 -1.05
C ALA A 71 1.14 -12.05 -1.33
N LEU A 72 0.71 -10.79 -1.49
CA LEU A 72 1.61 -9.66 -1.72
C LEU A 72 2.56 -9.44 -0.53
N GLU A 73 2.04 -9.44 0.71
CA GLU A 73 2.89 -9.29 1.91
C GLU A 73 3.93 -10.41 2.04
N THR A 74 3.53 -11.63 1.69
CA THR A 74 4.45 -12.78 1.71
C THR A 74 5.54 -12.60 0.67
N GLU A 75 5.19 -12.21 -0.55
CA GLU A 75 6.15 -11.96 -1.63
C GLU A 75 7.14 -10.85 -1.26
N LEU A 76 6.64 -9.73 -0.73
CA LEU A 76 7.47 -8.61 -0.26
C LEU A 76 8.45 -9.04 0.82
N ARG A 77 7.97 -9.80 1.82
CA ARG A 77 8.81 -10.31 2.92
C ARG A 77 9.87 -11.29 2.43
N VAL A 78 9.50 -12.24 1.57
CA VAL A 78 10.42 -13.25 1.00
C VAL A 78 11.51 -12.58 0.18
N ARG A 79 11.18 -11.52 -0.55
CA ARG A 79 12.14 -10.75 -1.36
C ARG A 79 12.93 -9.70 -0.57
N GLY A 80 12.55 -9.43 0.68
CA GLY A 80 13.19 -8.41 1.52
C GLY A 80 12.93 -6.99 1.03
N VAL A 81 11.72 -6.72 0.51
CA VAL A 81 11.29 -5.39 0.07
C VAL A 81 10.55 -4.70 1.21
N SER A 82 10.94 -3.46 1.53
CA SER A 82 10.27 -2.62 2.54
C SER A 82 8.89 -2.19 2.03
N TYR A 83 7.90 -2.23 2.92
CA TYR A 83 6.53 -1.81 2.61
C TYR A 83 5.83 -1.24 3.83
N GLU A 84 4.82 -0.41 3.58
CA GLU A 84 3.94 0.19 4.57
C GLU A 84 2.52 -0.30 4.36
N ARG A 85 1.82 -0.59 5.45
CA ARG A 85 0.40 -0.92 5.43
C ARG A 85 -0.41 0.35 5.65
N LEU A 86 -1.34 0.63 4.74
CA LEU A 86 -2.18 1.81 4.76
C LEU A 86 -3.64 1.42 4.99
N ASN A 87 -4.33 2.16 5.85
CA ASN A 87 -5.78 2.13 5.88
C ASN A 87 -6.36 3.10 4.83
N GLY A 88 -7.67 3.03 4.59
CA GLY A 88 -8.31 3.81 3.53
C GLY A 88 -8.17 5.32 3.66
N SER A 89 -8.11 5.88 4.88
CA SER A 89 -7.94 7.33 5.04
C SER A 89 -6.51 7.78 4.70
N GLN A 90 -5.52 6.95 5.02
CA GLN A 90 -4.13 7.19 4.62
C GLN A 90 -3.98 7.10 3.10
N THR A 91 -4.54 6.06 2.46
CA THR A 91 -4.54 5.94 1.00
C THR A 91 -5.18 7.16 0.33
N ALA A 92 -6.38 7.54 0.77
CA ALA A 92 -7.09 8.69 0.20
C ALA A 92 -6.29 9.99 0.34
N SER A 93 -5.63 10.19 1.47
CA SER A 93 -4.78 11.37 1.71
C SER A 93 -3.56 11.40 0.78
N ILE A 94 -2.94 10.24 0.54
CA ILE A 94 -1.81 10.11 -0.39
C ILE A 94 -2.27 10.40 -1.82
N ILE A 95 -3.36 9.78 -2.28
CA ILE A 95 -3.90 10.01 -3.63
C ILE A 95 -4.22 11.50 -3.82
N ALA A 96 -4.93 12.12 -2.88
CA ALA A 96 -5.25 13.56 -2.94
C ALA A 96 -4.00 14.45 -2.99
N THR A 97 -2.91 14.04 -2.33
CA THR A 97 -1.63 14.77 -2.40
C THR A 97 -0.99 14.63 -3.78
N VAL A 98 -0.96 13.40 -4.32
CA VAL A 98 -0.34 13.09 -5.62
C VAL A 98 -1.10 13.72 -6.79
N GLU A 99 -2.42 13.82 -6.69
CA GLU A 99 -3.29 14.42 -7.71
C GLU A 99 -3.47 15.93 -7.54
N SER A 100 -2.85 16.56 -6.55
CA SER A 100 -2.94 18.02 -6.39
C SER A 100 -2.19 18.74 -7.50
N ASP A 101 -2.79 19.81 -8.06
CA ASP A 101 -2.29 20.57 -9.23
C ASP A 101 -0.92 21.27 -9.03
N ALA A 102 -0.30 21.12 -7.85
CA ALA A 102 0.85 21.93 -7.44
C ALA A 102 2.22 21.31 -7.79
N GLU A 103 2.27 20.03 -8.18
CA GLU A 103 3.54 19.31 -8.34
C GLU A 103 3.52 18.47 -9.63
N ASN A 104 4.69 18.17 -10.19
CA ASN A 104 4.84 17.27 -11.34
C ASN A 104 4.59 15.80 -10.93
N THR A 105 3.49 15.53 -10.24
CA THR A 105 3.09 14.24 -9.70
C THR A 105 1.81 13.77 -10.39
N ALA A 106 1.61 12.46 -10.43
CA ALA A 106 0.41 11.86 -11.00
C ALA A 106 0.23 10.43 -10.49
N VAL A 107 -1.02 9.99 -10.36
CA VAL A 107 -1.33 8.56 -10.19
C VAL A 107 -1.43 7.93 -11.58
N VAL A 108 -0.55 6.97 -11.85
CA VAL A 108 -0.53 6.24 -13.12
C VAL A 108 -0.89 4.78 -12.87
N ARG A 109 -2.09 4.39 -13.32
CA ARG A 109 -2.57 3.00 -13.26
C ARG A 109 -1.80 2.10 -14.23
N LEU A 110 -1.28 1.00 -13.72
CA LEU A 110 -0.63 -0.07 -14.48
C LEU A 110 -1.48 -1.35 -14.39
N GLU A 111 -1.84 -1.90 -15.54
CA GLU A 111 -2.74 -3.08 -15.63
C GLU A 111 -2.06 -4.30 -16.25
N LYS A 112 -0.96 -4.11 -16.98
CA LYS A 112 -0.29 -5.18 -17.74
C LYS A 112 1.21 -5.15 -17.52
N PRO A 113 1.86 -6.33 -17.44
CA PRO A 113 3.30 -6.40 -17.31
C PRO A 113 3.97 -5.89 -18.60
N PRO A 114 5.09 -5.15 -18.49
CA PRO A 114 5.85 -4.70 -19.66
C PRO A 114 6.47 -5.89 -20.39
N LYS A 115 6.58 -5.80 -21.72
CA LYS A 115 7.39 -6.75 -22.52
C LYS A 115 8.87 -6.35 -22.40
N ILE A 116 9.71 -7.29 -21.99
CA ILE A 116 11.16 -7.05 -21.82
C ILE A 116 11.90 -7.60 -23.02
N ALA A 117 12.72 -6.77 -23.67
CA ALA A 117 13.69 -7.19 -24.67
C ALA A 117 15.10 -6.87 -24.17
N VAL A 118 16.00 -7.86 -24.17
CA VAL A 118 17.40 -7.68 -23.79
C VAL A 118 18.24 -7.71 -25.07
N TYR A 119 18.96 -6.62 -25.32
CA TYR A 119 19.95 -6.52 -26.40
C TYR A 119 21.34 -6.74 -25.80
N ALA A 120 22.16 -7.56 -26.46
CA ALA A 120 23.51 -7.91 -26.04
C ALA A 120 24.57 -6.99 -26.68
#